data_AF-A0A7J3F166-F1
#
_entry.id   AF-A0A7J3F166-F1
#
_cell.length_a   1.000
_cell.length_b   1.000
_cell.length_c   1.000
_cell.angle_alpha   90.00
_cell.angle_beta   90.00
_cell.angle_gamma   90.00
#
_symmetry.space_group_name_H-M   'P 1'
#
loop_
_entity.id
_entity.type
_entity.pdbx_description
1 polymer ?
#
loop_
_entity_poly.entity_id
_entity_poly.type
_entity_poly.pdbx_seq_one_letter_code
_entity_poly.pdbx_strand_id
1 'polypeptide(L)'
;MLLTIKDLESKINYLESLLEGVSSNILANISYERASPEDLWSKSETDINAIRRTAEEIRDIMLLLKPEKAPSIRRAFKGFIQPINIFIEILRKPSEQVQDASKQALDHLRRAVAESQEFINAAKDVVKNPSESILEILKLKEIYETKEYISKVSVPETVFARLEHFKRGMETLKLRILNLEQVVQELLKQMDKLQEEISRFQQP
;
A
#
# COMPACT_ATOMS: atom_id res chain seq x y z
N MET A 1 18.84 -4.20 -5.43
CA MET A 1 17.78 -3.50 -6.24
C MET A 1 16.89 -4.41 -7.09
N LEU A 2 17.44 -5.16 -8.05
CA LEU A 2 16.66 -6.05 -8.95
C LEU A 2 15.83 -7.09 -8.19
N LEU A 3 16.29 -7.45 -6.98
CA LEU A 3 15.60 -8.38 -6.09
C LEU A 3 14.27 -7.83 -5.57
N THR A 4 14.17 -6.54 -5.22
CA THR A 4 12.94 -5.95 -4.68
C THR A 4 11.85 -5.81 -5.75
N ILE A 5 12.23 -5.45 -6.98
CA ILE A 5 11.28 -5.39 -8.10
C ILE A 5 10.81 -6.81 -8.49
N LYS A 6 11.73 -7.77 -8.57
CA LYS A 6 11.38 -9.18 -8.83
C LYS A 6 10.51 -9.78 -7.72
N ASP A 7 10.77 -9.41 -6.47
CA ASP A 7 9.93 -9.81 -5.33
C ASP A 7 8.52 -9.22 -5.44
N LEU A 8 8.40 -7.95 -5.85
CA LEU A 8 7.10 -7.36 -6.14
C LEU A 8 6.37 -8.12 -7.27
N GLU A 9 7.04 -8.39 -8.39
CA GLU A 9 6.47 -9.15 -9.50
C GLU A 9 6.02 -10.55 -9.09
N SER A 10 6.83 -11.27 -8.31
CA SER A 10 6.50 -12.62 -7.85
C SER A 10 5.27 -12.62 -6.93
N LYS A 11 5.18 -11.64 -6.02
CA LYS A 11 4.01 -11.47 -5.13
C LYS A 11 2.76 -11.07 -5.89
N ILE A 12 2.86 -10.22 -6.91
CA ILE A 12 1.72 -9.87 -7.78
C ILE A 12 1.19 -11.14 -8.44
N ASN A 13 2.05 -11.94 -9.07
CA ASN A 13 1.65 -13.18 -9.74
C ASN A 13 1.03 -14.18 -8.75
N TYR A 14 1.61 -14.30 -7.54
CA TYR A 14 1.07 -15.15 -6.50
C TYR A 14 -0.32 -14.68 -6.04
N LEU A 15 -0.51 -13.38 -5.82
CA LEU A 15 -1.80 -12.80 -5.48
C LEU A 15 -2.85 -13.06 -6.58
N GLU A 16 -2.49 -12.88 -7.85
CA GLU A 16 -3.37 -13.18 -8.99
C GLU A 16 -3.80 -14.65 -8.98
N SER A 17 -2.87 -15.59 -8.72
CA SER A 17 -3.19 -17.01 -8.64
C SER A 17 -4.13 -17.37 -7.47
N LEU A 18 -3.96 -16.72 -6.31
CA LEU A 18 -4.85 -16.90 -5.16
C LEU A 18 -6.27 -16.39 -5.47
N LEU A 19 -6.37 -15.22 -6.13
CA LEU A 19 -7.65 -14.62 -6.49
C LEU A 19 -8.37 -15.43 -7.57
N GLU A 20 -7.66 -15.99 -8.54
CA GLU A 20 -8.22 -16.91 -9.53
C GLU A 20 -8.74 -18.20 -8.88
N GLY A 21 -7.99 -18.76 -7.93
CA GLY A 21 -8.41 -19.92 -7.15
C GLY A 21 -9.68 -19.65 -6.34
N VAL A 22 -9.73 -18.52 -5.63
CA VAL A 22 -10.91 -18.10 -4.87
C VAL A 22 -12.10 -17.83 -5.78
N SER A 23 -11.91 -17.13 -6.90
CA SER A 23 -12.97 -16.88 -7.89
C SER A 23 -13.55 -18.19 -8.44
N SER A 24 -12.68 -19.14 -8.80
CA SER A 24 -13.07 -20.46 -9.28
C SER A 24 -13.86 -21.23 -8.21
N ASN A 25 -13.42 -21.20 -6.96
CA ASN A 25 -14.09 -21.85 -5.84
C ASN A 25 -15.48 -21.22 -5.54
N ILE A 26 -15.62 -19.91 -5.67
CA ILE A 26 -16.90 -19.20 -5.52
C ILE A 26 -17.87 -19.56 -6.66
N LEU A 27 -17.37 -19.61 -7.90
CA LEU A 27 -18.19 -19.89 -9.09
C LEU A 27 -18.59 -21.36 -9.20
N ALA A 28 -17.72 -22.29 -8.80
CA ALA A 28 -17.94 -23.72 -8.98
C ALA A 28 -18.89 -24.34 -7.93
N ASN A 29 -19.08 -23.70 -6.78
CA ASN A 29 -19.79 -24.31 -5.65
C ASN A 29 -21.10 -23.59 -5.31
N ILE A 30 -22.18 -24.06 -5.95
CA ILE A 30 -23.58 -23.87 -5.50
C ILE A 30 -23.76 -24.28 -4.01
N SER A 31 -22.84 -25.10 -3.47
CA SER A 31 -22.77 -25.53 -2.08
C SER A 31 -22.25 -24.49 -1.10
N TYR A 32 -21.50 -23.46 -1.52
CA TYR A 32 -21.01 -22.41 -0.61
C TYR A 32 -22.11 -21.47 -0.14
N GLU A 33 -23.11 -21.21 -0.99
CA GLU A 33 -24.27 -20.39 -0.59
C GLU A 33 -25.15 -21.10 0.45
N ARG A 34 -25.08 -22.43 0.54
CA ARG A 34 -25.80 -23.25 1.52
C ARG A 34 -24.92 -23.69 2.70
N ALA A 35 -23.62 -23.37 2.69
CA ALA A 35 -22.70 -23.74 3.75
C ALA A 35 -22.96 -22.90 5.00
N SER A 36 -22.74 -23.49 6.18
CA SER A 36 -22.73 -22.71 7.41
C SER A 36 -21.56 -21.70 7.39
N PRO A 37 -21.66 -20.57 8.11
CA PRO A 37 -20.55 -19.62 8.20
C PRO A 37 -19.23 -20.26 8.70
N GLU A 38 -19.32 -21.23 9.60
CA GLU A 38 -18.17 -21.97 10.13
C GLU A 38 -17.52 -22.86 9.06
N ASP A 39 -18.32 -23.60 8.29
CA ASP A 39 -17.81 -24.43 7.19
C ASP A 39 -17.19 -23.58 6.08
N LEU A 40 -17.82 -22.46 5.75
CA LEU A 40 -17.33 -21.51 4.75
C LEU A 40 -16.01 -20.89 5.22
N TRP A 41 -15.90 -20.51 6.50
CA TRP A 41 -14.64 -20.01 7.06
C TRP A 41 -13.55 -21.08 7.03
N SER A 42 -13.81 -22.28 7.55
CA SER A 42 -12.82 -23.37 7.59
C SER A 42 -12.23 -23.70 6.21
N LYS A 43 -13.06 -23.64 5.16
CA LYS A 43 -12.62 -23.91 3.78
C LYS A 43 -11.87 -22.75 3.12
N SER A 44 -12.14 -21.51 3.54
CA SER A 44 -11.58 -20.31 2.90
C SER A 44 -10.44 -19.66 3.70
N GLU A 45 -10.29 -19.99 4.97
CA GLU A 45 -9.39 -19.32 5.91
C GLU A 45 -7.95 -19.24 5.40
N THR A 46 -7.43 -20.34 4.85
CA THR A 46 -6.03 -20.39 4.36
C THR A 46 -5.82 -19.43 3.19
N ASP A 47 -6.68 -19.48 2.18
CA ASP A 47 -6.57 -18.63 1.00
C ASP A 47 -6.79 -17.15 1.34
N ILE A 48 -7.79 -16.85 2.18
CA ILE A 48 -8.10 -15.48 2.60
C ILE A 48 -6.96 -14.86 3.42
N ASN A 49 -6.35 -15.62 4.32
CA ASN A 49 -5.21 -15.14 5.09
C ASN A 49 -3.97 -14.96 4.18
N ALA A 50 -3.76 -15.86 3.22
CA ALA A 50 -2.69 -15.72 2.24
C ALA A 50 -2.87 -14.45 1.39
N ILE A 51 -4.08 -14.21 0.87
CA ILE A 51 -4.42 -13.00 0.10
C ILE A 51 -4.13 -11.74 0.91
N ARG A 52 -4.60 -11.66 2.16
CA ARG A 52 -4.39 -10.48 3.02
C ARG A 52 -2.91 -10.20 3.25
N ARG A 53 -2.16 -11.23 3.63
CA ARG A 53 -0.73 -11.12 3.87
C ARG A 53 0.02 -10.68 2.62
N THR A 54 -0.22 -11.32 1.48
CA THR A 54 0.44 -10.98 0.22
C THR A 54 0.10 -9.55 -0.22
N ALA A 55 -1.15 -9.11 -0.05
CA ALA A 55 -1.54 -7.74 -0.34
C ALA A 55 -0.82 -6.71 0.54
N GLU A 56 -0.65 -6.99 1.84
CA GLU A 56 0.11 -6.14 2.76
C GLU A 56 1.58 -6.04 2.34
N GLU A 57 2.21 -7.18 2.01
CA GLU A 57 3.59 -7.23 1.54
C GLU A 57 3.77 -6.45 0.21
N ILE A 58 2.84 -6.60 -0.75
CA ILE A 58 2.83 -5.83 -1.99
C ILE A 58 2.73 -4.32 -1.70
N ARG A 59 1.78 -3.92 -0.84
CA ARG A 59 1.60 -2.51 -0.46
C ARG A 59 2.88 -1.93 0.11
N ASP A 60 3.54 -2.65 1.02
CA ASP A 60 4.73 -2.15 1.69
C ASP A 60 5.91 -2.01 0.72
N ILE A 61 6.07 -2.95 -0.21
CA ILE A 61 7.08 -2.85 -1.27
C ILE A 61 6.75 -1.69 -2.22
N MET A 62 5.48 -1.50 -2.59
CA MET A 62 5.07 -0.37 -3.43
C MET A 62 5.35 0.98 -2.76
N LEU A 63 5.08 1.10 -1.45
CA LEU A 63 5.36 2.32 -0.69
C LEU A 63 6.86 2.59 -0.56
N LEU A 64 7.68 1.54 -0.53
CA LEU A 64 9.13 1.66 -0.59
C LEU A 64 9.59 2.17 -1.96
N LEU A 65 9.12 1.54 -3.05
CA LEU A 65 9.59 1.80 -4.41
C LEU A 65 9.00 3.08 -5.05
N LYS A 66 7.81 3.50 -4.62
CA LYS A 66 7.07 4.63 -5.20
C LYS A 66 6.33 5.47 -4.13
N PRO A 67 7.04 6.03 -3.14
CA PRO A 67 6.44 6.75 -2.02
C PRO A 67 5.65 8.00 -2.46
N GLU A 68 5.99 8.61 -3.60
CA GLU A 68 5.26 9.76 -4.14
C GLU A 68 3.80 9.45 -4.52
N LYS A 69 3.47 8.15 -4.69
CA LYS A 69 2.10 7.67 -4.94
C LYS A 69 1.42 7.11 -3.69
N ALA A 70 2.00 7.28 -2.49
CA ALA A 70 1.50 6.68 -1.26
C ALA A 70 -0.01 6.88 -1.00
N PRO A 71 -0.62 8.07 -1.20
CA PRO A 71 -2.06 8.24 -1.02
C PRO A 71 -2.89 7.32 -1.93
N SER A 72 -2.51 7.21 -3.20
CA SER A 72 -3.19 6.35 -4.17
C SER A 72 -2.98 4.87 -3.88
N ILE A 73 -1.76 4.47 -3.50
CA ILE A 73 -1.43 3.09 -3.12
C ILE A 73 -2.27 2.66 -1.92
N ARG A 74 -2.34 3.50 -0.88
CA ARG A 74 -3.16 3.22 0.31
C ARG A 74 -4.64 3.15 -0.01
N ARG A 75 -5.15 4.00 -0.91
CA ARG A 75 -6.54 3.96 -1.37
C ARG A 75 -6.85 2.64 -2.08
N ALA A 76 -6.04 2.25 -3.06
CA ALA A 76 -6.24 1.01 -3.81
C ALA A 76 -6.15 -0.22 -2.90
N PHE A 77 -5.17 -0.26 -2.00
CA PHE A 77 -5.04 -1.32 -0.99
C PHE A 77 -6.28 -1.39 -0.08
N LYS A 78 -6.77 -0.25 0.41
CA LYS A 78 -7.96 -0.20 1.27
C LYS A 78 -9.21 -0.67 0.52
N GLY A 79 -9.39 -0.24 -0.73
CA GLY A 79 -10.48 -0.70 -1.59
C GLY A 79 -10.47 -2.22 -1.70
N PHE A 80 -9.33 -2.81 -2.00
CA PHE A 80 -9.19 -4.26 -2.11
C PHE A 80 -9.43 -5.01 -0.78
N ILE A 81 -8.84 -4.55 0.33
CA ILE A 81 -8.83 -5.31 1.59
C ILE A 81 -10.10 -5.14 2.43
N GLN A 82 -10.79 -4.00 2.30
CA GLN A 82 -11.97 -3.73 3.11
C GLN A 82 -13.11 -4.76 2.90
N PRO A 83 -13.48 -5.15 1.66
CA PRO A 83 -14.47 -6.21 1.46
C PRO A 83 -14.03 -7.57 2.03
N ILE A 84 -12.73 -7.90 2.01
CA ILE A 84 -12.21 -9.13 2.63
C ILE A 84 -12.37 -9.09 4.15
N ASN A 85 -12.08 -7.96 4.78
CA ASN A 85 -12.28 -7.83 6.23
C ASN A 85 -13.77 -7.96 6.60
N ILE A 86 -14.67 -7.38 5.80
CA ILE A 86 -16.11 -7.52 6.02
C ILE A 86 -16.56 -8.99 5.84
N PHE A 87 -16.03 -9.71 4.84
CA PHE A 87 -16.26 -11.15 4.70
C PHE A 87 -15.89 -11.91 5.98
N ILE A 88 -14.70 -11.66 6.55
CA ILE A 88 -14.24 -12.29 7.79
C ILE A 88 -15.17 -11.93 8.96
N GLU A 89 -15.54 -10.66 9.09
CA GLU A 89 -16.40 -10.18 10.17
C GLU A 89 -17.79 -10.82 10.13
N ILE A 90 -18.38 -10.98 8.94
CA ILE A 90 -19.69 -11.62 8.79
C ILE A 90 -19.61 -13.09 9.23
N LEU A 91 -18.57 -13.83 8.83
CA LEU A 91 -18.45 -15.25 9.15
C LEU A 91 -18.11 -15.52 10.62
N ARG A 92 -17.53 -14.55 11.32
CA ARG A 92 -17.19 -14.65 12.75
C ARG A 92 -18.30 -14.17 13.70
N LYS A 93 -19.39 -13.60 13.18
CA LYS A 93 -20.52 -13.18 14.01
C LYS A 93 -21.34 -14.40 14.47
N PRO A 94 -21.84 -14.41 15.73
CA PRO A 94 -22.70 -15.49 16.22
C PRO A 94 -23.93 -15.70 15.32
N SER A 95 -24.23 -16.97 15.03
CA SER A 95 -25.22 -17.44 14.05
C SER A 95 -26.68 -17.01 14.32
N GLU A 96 -26.98 -16.51 15.52
CA GLU A 96 -28.32 -16.11 15.94
C GLU A 96 -28.82 -14.81 15.28
N GLN A 97 -27.96 -14.04 14.59
CA GLN A 97 -28.29 -12.68 14.17
C GLN A 97 -28.47 -12.45 12.66
N VAL A 98 -28.09 -13.37 11.77
CA VAL A 98 -28.08 -13.08 10.33
C VAL A 98 -28.51 -14.30 9.49
N GLN A 99 -29.78 -14.31 9.08
CA GLN A 99 -30.21 -15.12 7.93
C GLN A 99 -29.38 -14.70 6.70
N ASP A 100 -28.96 -15.66 5.88
CA ASP A 100 -28.13 -15.44 4.68
C ASP A 100 -26.70 -14.89 4.92
N ALA A 101 -26.13 -15.05 6.12
CA ALA A 101 -24.76 -14.61 6.44
C ALA A 101 -23.71 -15.10 5.42
N SER A 102 -23.76 -16.37 5.03
CA SER A 102 -22.83 -16.95 4.04
C SER A 102 -22.96 -16.29 2.67
N LYS A 103 -24.19 -15.99 2.22
CA LYS A 103 -24.45 -15.33 0.94
C LYS A 103 -23.93 -13.89 0.96
N GLN A 104 -24.23 -13.15 2.04
CA GLN A 104 -23.75 -11.79 2.22
C GLN A 104 -22.21 -11.74 2.25
N ALA A 105 -21.57 -12.68 2.96
CA ALA A 105 -20.11 -12.78 2.98
C ALA A 105 -19.56 -13.02 1.56
N LEU A 106 -20.12 -13.98 0.82
CA LEU A 106 -19.68 -14.28 -0.55
C LEU A 106 -19.82 -13.08 -1.49
N ASP A 107 -20.83 -12.23 -1.34
CA ASP A 107 -20.96 -10.99 -2.12
C ASP A 107 -19.80 -10.02 -1.85
N HIS A 108 -19.38 -9.89 -0.59
CA HIS A 108 -18.19 -9.12 -0.24
C HIS A 108 -16.90 -9.72 -0.81
N LEU A 109 -16.80 -11.06 -0.87
CA LEU A 109 -15.64 -11.72 -1.46
C LEU A 109 -15.60 -11.55 -2.99
N ARG A 110 -16.74 -11.64 -3.69
CA ARG A 110 -16.86 -11.31 -5.12
C ARG A 110 -16.46 -9.87 -5.39
N ARG A 111 -16.90 -8.95 -4.52
CA ARG A 111 -16.50 -7.54 -4.58
C ARG A 111 -15.00 -7.35 -4.37
N ALA A 112 -14.37 -8.07 -3.43
CA ALA A 112 -12.93 -8.04 -3.24
C ALA A 112 -12.17 -8.45 -4.52
N VAL A 113 -12.63 -9.52 -5.19
CA VAL A 113 -12.03 -9.97 -6.46
C VAL A 113 -12.15 -8.90 -7.53
N ALA A 114 -13.32 -8.26 -7.67
CA ALA A 114 -13.51 -7.16 -8.63
C ALA A 114 -12.63 -5.93 -8.31
N GLU A 115 -12.60 -5.51 -7.04
CA GLU A 115 -11.83 -4.34 -6.58
C GLU A 115 -10.31 -4.60 -6.53
N SER A 116 -9.87 -5.87 -6.56
CA SER A 116 -8.45 -6.25 -6.58
C SER A 116 -7.70 -5.73 -7.81
N GLN A 117 -8.40 -5.57 -8.94
CA GLN A 117 -7.77 -5.20 -10.21
C GLN A 117 -7.15 -3.80 -10.15
N GLU A 118 -7.77 -2.84 -9.44
CA GLU A 118 -7.20 -1.51 -9.25
C GLU A 118 -5.87 -1.59 -8.50
N PHE A 119 -5.81 -2.39 -7.43
CA PHE A 119 -4.60 -2.61 -6.64
C PHE A 119 -3.50 -3.31 -7.43
N ILE A 120 -3.83 -4.38 -8.17
CA ILE A 120 -2.89 -5.11 -9.03
C ILE A 120 -2.34 -4.20 -10.13
N ASN A 121 -3.19 -3.39 -10.77
CA ASN A 121 -2.76 -2.45 -11.80
C ASN A 121 -1.81 -1.39 -11.23
N ALA A 122 -2.09 -0.87 -10.04
CA ALA A 122 -1.18 0.04 -9.35
C ALA A 122 0.17 -0.63 -9.05
N ALA A 123 0.16 -1.89 -8.61
CA ALA A 123 1.39 -2.65 -8.36
C ALA A 123 2.21 -2.87 -9.65
N LYS A 124 1.55 -3.24 -10.75
CA LYS A 124 2.17 -3.38 -12.07
C LYS A 124 2.73 -2.06 -12.62
N ASP A 125 2.08 -0.93 -12.33
CA ASP A 125 2.63 0.39 -12.67
C ASP A 125 3.91 0.69 -11.87
N VAL A 126 3.95 0.37 -10.57
CA VAL A 126 5.16 0.54 -9.74
C VAL A 126 6.32 -0.30 -10.26
N VAL A 127 6.06 -1.55 -10.70
CA VAL A 127 7.08 -2.40 -11.32
C VAL A 127 7.66 -1.76 -12.60
N LYS A 128 6.78 -1.24 -13.46
CA LYS A 128 7.19 -0.63 -14.74
C LYS A 128 7.89 0.71 -14.55
N ASN A 129 7.42 1.51 -13.60
CA ASN A 129 7.81 2.90 -13.40
C ASN A 129 8.15 3.17 -11.91
N PRO A 130 9.17 2.50 -11.33
CA PRO A 130 9.61 2.79 -9.97
C PRO A 130 10.18 4.22 -9.87
N SER A 131 10.24 4.76 -8.66
CA SER A 131 10.80 6.11 -8.44
C SER A 131 12.31 6.11 -8.66
N GLU A 132 12.80 6.88 -9.63
CA GLU A 132 14.21 6.94 -10.00
C GLU A 132 15.11 7.37 -8.83
N SER A 133 14.71 8.40 -8.10
CA SER A 133 15.45 8.90 -6.93
C SER A 133 15.53 7.86 -5.81
N ILE A 134 14.45 7.11 -5.59
CA ILE A 134 14.45 6.01 -4.61
C ILE A 134 15.35 4.88 -5.06
N LEU A 135 15.31 4.53 -6.35
CA LEU A 135 16.22 3.53 -6.89
C LEU A 135 17.68 3.97 -6.63
N GLU A 136 18.02 5.22 -6.91
CA GLU A 136 19.37 5.73 -6.65
C GLU A 136 19.75 5.66 -5.17
N ILE A 137 18.85 6.03 -4.26
CA ILE A 137 19.05 5.88 -2.80
C ILE A 137 19.28 4.41 -2.42
N LEU A 138 18.48 3.48 -2.96
CA LEU A 138 18.64 2.05 -2.70
C LEU A 138 19.96 1.51 -3.25
N LYS A 139 20.44 1.98 -4.42
CA LYS A 139 21.79 1.64 -4.92
C LYS A 139 22.86 2.13 -3.97
N LEU A 140 22.77 3.37 -3.51
CA LEU A 140 23.74 3.95 -2.59
C LEU A 140 23.76 3.19 -1.26
N LYS A 141 22.59 2.82 -0.74
CA LYS A 141 22.46 1.97 0.45
C LYS A 141 23.09 0.59 0.23
N GLU A 142 22.79 -0.08 -0.87
CA GLU A 142 23.36 -1.39 -1.22
C GLU A 142 24.89 -1.31 -1.35
N ILE A 143 25.42 -0.26 -2.00
CA ILE A 143 26.87 0.01 -2.07
C ILE A 143 27.45 0.27 -0.68
N TYR A 144 26.75 1.00 0.18
CA TYR A 144 27.21 1.30 1.54
C TYR A 144 27.24 0.04 2.42
N GLU A 145 26.18 -0.76 2.41
CA GLU A 145 26.10 -2.06 3.11
C GLU A 145 27.16 -3.04 2.59
N THR A 146 27.41 -3.05 1.27
CA THR A 146 28.50 -3.85 0.68
C THR A 146 29.88 -3.28 1.01
N LYS A 147 30.01 -1.99 1.30
CA LYS A 147 31.24 -1.32 1.73
C LYS A 147 31.49 -1.36 3.24
N GLU A 148 30.52 -1.81 4.04
CA GLU A 148 30.76 -2.17 5.45
C GLU A 148 31.75 -3.37 5.53
N TYR A 149 31.85 -4.17 4.45
CA TYR A 149 32.91 -5.18 4.22
C TYR A 149 34.25 -4.60 3.73
N ILE A 150 34.31 -3.34 3.26
CA ILE A 150 35.49 -2.71 2.64
C ILE A 150 35.87 -1.43 3.41
N SER A 151 35.78 -1.46 4.73
CA SER A 151 36.25 -0.41 5.65
C SER A 151 37.78 -0.22 5.68
N LYS A 152 38.50 -0.60 4.60
CA LYS A 152 39.95 -0.44 4.45
C LYS A 152 40.40 0.16 3.10
N VAL A 153 39.51 0.63 2.23
CA VAL A 153 39.93 1.23 0.94
C VAL A 153 39.59 2.72 0.91
N SER A 154 40.65 3.51 0.71
CA SER A 154 40.59 4.96 0.50
C SER A 154 39.59 5.32 -0.59
N VAL A 155 38.61 6.16 -0.25
CA VAL A 155 37.62 6.68 -1.20
C VAL A 155 38.31 7.72 -2.08
N PRO A 156 38.28 7.59 -3.43
CA PRO A 156 38.81 8.63 -4.31
C PRO A 156 38.18 9.98 -3.99
N GLU A 157 38.98 11.03 -3.85
CA GLU A 157 38.54 12.38 -3.42
C GLU A 157 37.37 12.92 -4.25
N THR A 158 37.31 12.57 -5.53
CA THR A 158 36.23 12.96 -6.45
C THR A 158 34.88 12.38 -6.07
N VAL A 159 34.85 11.15 -5.53
CA VAL A 159 33.63 10.48 -5.06
C VAL A 159 33.21 11.06 -3.72
N PHE A 160 34.17 11.32 -2.83
CA PHE A 160 33.90 11.97 -1.55
C PHE A 160 33.31 13.38 -1.74
N ALA A 161 33.88 14.17 -2.65
CA ALA A 161 33.38 15.51 -2.97
C ALA A 161 31.92 15.48 -3.50
N ARG A 162 31.56 14.47 -4.32
CA ARG A 162 30.19 14.29 -4.80
C ARG A 162 29.23 13.93 -3.65
N LEU A 163 29.64 13.06 -2.74
CA LEU A 163 28.82 12.69 -1.58
C LEU A 163 28.61 13.88 -0.64
N GLU A 164 29.66 14.67 -0.40
CA GLU A 164 29.57 15.91 0.38
C GLU A 164 28.64 16.95 -0.28
N HIS A 165 28.70 17.09 -1.60
CA HIS A 165 27.78 17.95 -2.33
C HIS A 165 26.33 17.46 -2.21
N PHE A 166 26.10 16.15 -2.35
CA PHE A 166 24.78 15.54 -2.21
C PHE A 166 24.21 15.72 -0.80
N LYS A 167 25.02 15.49 0.24
CA LYS A 167 24.65 15.70 1.64
C LYS A 167 24.20 17.15 1.89
N ARG A 168 24.97 18.13 1.42
CA ARG A 168 24.58 19.56 1.50
C ARG A 168 23.28 19.84 0.75
N GLY A 169 23.06 19.19 -0.39
CA GLY A 169 21.80 19.25 -1.12
C GLY A 169 20.62 18.74 -0.31
N MET A 170 20.78 17.59 0.37
CA MET A 170 19.75 17.02 1.24
C MET A 170 19.44 17.92 2.44
N GLU A 171 20.46 18.48 3.10
CA GLU A 171 20.28 19.42 4.22
C GLU A 171 19.53 20.67 3.77
N THR A 172 19.88 21.21 2.60
CA THR A 172 19.19 22.36 2.01
C THR A 172 17.73 22.04 1.68
N LEU A 173 17.46 20.87 1.10
CA LEU A 173 16.09 20.43 0.80
C LEU A 173 15.27 20.28 2.08
N LYS A 174 15.84 19.68 3.12
CA LYS A 174 15.18 19.53 4.43
C LYS A 174 14.80 20.89 5.02
N LEU A 175 15.71 21.87 4.97
CA LEU A 175 15.43 23.24 5.43
C LEU A 175 14.30 23.89 4.62
N ARG A 176 14.28 23.70 3.29
CA ARG A 176 13.21 24.23 2.44
C ARG A 176 11.84 23.61 2.75
N ILE A 177 11.78 22.30 3.01
CA ILE A 177 10.55 21.62 3.41
C ILE A 177 10.03 22.19 4.73
N LEU A 178 10.89 22.33 5.74
CA LEU A 178 10.52 22.92 7.04
C LEU A 178 9.98 24.35 6.90
N ASN A 179 10.62 25.17 6.07
CA ASN A 179 10.13 26.52 5.78
C ASN A 179 8.77 26.49 5.08
N LEU A 180 8.56 25.57 4.14
CA LEU A 180 7.30 25.46 3.40
C LEU A 180 6.16 25.01 4.31
N GLU A 181 6.42 24.05 5.20
CA GLU A 181 5.48 23.63 6.25
C GLU A 181 5.08 24.81 7.14
N GLN A 182 6.05 25.64 7.55
CA GLN A 182 5.77 26.83 8.35
C GLN A 182 4.91 27.85 7.59
N VAL A 183 5.23 28.14 6.32
CA VAL A 183 4.46 29.08 5.49
C VAL A 183 3.02 28.59 5.29
N VAL A 184 2.83 27.29 5.04
CA VAL A 184 1.48 26.71 4.92
C VAL A 184 0.69 26.85 6.22
N GLN A 185 1.32 26.61 7.37
CA GLN A 185 0.68 26.80 8.68
C GLN A 185 0.28 28.26 8.93
N GLU A 186 1.13 29.21 8.54
CA GLU A 186 0.81 30.64 8.64
C GLU A 186 -0.40 31.01 7.77
N LEU A 187 -0.43 30.49 6.53
CA LEU A 187 -1.51 30.75 5.58
C LEU A 187 -2.84 30.16 6.05
N LEU A 188 -2.84 28.94 6.61
CA LEU A 188 -4.03 28.35 7.21
C LEU A 188 -4.57 29.20 8.35
N LYS A 189 -3.71 29.70 9.25
CA LYS A 189 -4.13 30.62 10.31
C LYS A 189 -4.71 31.93 9.77
N GLN A 190 -4.17 32.45 8.67
CA GLN A 190 -4.71 33.64 8.00
C GLN A 190 -6.08 33.36 7.37
N MET A 191 -6.26 32.19 6.76
CA MET A 191 -7.56 31.76 6.22
C MET A 191 -8.61 31.59 7.32
N ASP A 192 -8.26 30.99 8.45
CA ASP A 192 -9.16 30.85 9.60
C ASP A 192 -9.60 32.22 10.12
N LYS A 193 -8.66 33.17 10.27
CA LYS A 193 -8.98 34.56 10.65
C LYS A 193 -9.88 35.25 9.64
N LEU A 194 -9.60 35.10 8.35
CA LEU A 194 -10.45 35.65 7.28
C LEU A 194 -11.84 35.03 7.31
N GLN A 195 -11.95 33.73 7.56
CA GLN A 195 -13.23 33.04 7.67
C GLN A 195 -14.01 33.51 8.90
N GLU A 196 -13.34 33.71 10.03
CA GLU A 196 -13.93 34.35 11.22
C GLU A 196 -14.40 35.78 10.91
N GLU A 197 -13.59 36.60 10.24
CA GLU A 197 -13.99 37.96 9.84
C GLU A 197 -15.18 37.93 8.88
N ILE A 198 -15.17 37.09 7.85
CA ILE A 198 -16.28 36.91 6.91
C ILE A 198 -17.55 36.46 7.63
N SER A 199 -17.45 35.57 8.62
CA SER A 199 -18.60 35.16 9.43
C SER A 199 -19.18 36.30 10.28
N ARG A 200 -18.39 37.33 10.62
CA ARG A 200 -18.87 38.57 11.26
C ARG A 200 -19.55 39.52 10.26
N PHE A 201 -19.26 39.38 8.97
CA PHE A 201 -19.89 40.14 7.88
C PHE A 201 -21.12 39.46 7.27
N GLN A 202 -21.65 38.39 7.90
CA GLN A 202 -23.03 37.99 7.65
C GLN A 202 -23.97 39.08 8.19
N GLN A 203 -24.33 40.03 7.31
CA GLN A 203 -25.45 40.96 7.44
C GLN A 203 -26.57 40.52 6.48
N PRO A 204 -27.84 40.89 6.66
CA PRO A 204 -28.60 41.26 7.86
C PRO A 204 -29.58 40.15 8.33
#